data_AF-A0A7J8QWQ2-F1
#
_entry.id   AF-A0A7J8QWQ2-F1
#
_cell.length_a   1.000
_cell.length_b   1.000
_cell.length_c   1.000
_cell.angle_alpha   90.00
_cell.angle_beta   90.00
_cell.angle_gamma   90.00
#
_symmetry.space_group_name_H-M   'P 1'
#
loop_
_entity.id
_entity.type
_entity.pdbx_description
1 polymer ?
#
loop_
_entity_poly.entity_id
_entity_poly.type
_entity_poly.pdbx_seq_one_letter_code
_entity_poly.pdbx_strand_id
1 'polypeptide(L)'
;MIEDDCADGEIPIPIVTGKILAKVLDYCNKHVDVKYGEVSTEFEDWEADFVKVDQNTLFDLILAANFLEIKSLLDLTCKTVANMMKGKSPEEIRKTFNIKNDFTPEEEEEIRRENAWAFD
;
A
#
# COMPACT_ATOMS: atom_id res chain seq x y z
N MET A 1 2.11 -23.56 -9.70
CA MET A 1 2.11 -24.26 -11.00
C MET A 1 1.62 -23.25 -12.00
N ILE A 2 2.37 -22.99 -13.07
CA ILE A 2 1.82 -22.25 -14.22
C ILE A 2 0.85 -23.22 -14.88
N GLU A 3 -0.45 -22.90 -14.90
CA GLU A 3 -1.42 -23.69 -15.67
C GLU A 3 -1.13 -23.53 -17.17
N ASP A 4 -1.23 -24.64 -17.89
CA ASP A 4 -0.96 -24.88 -19.32
C ASP A 4 -0.54 -23.70 -20.23
N ASP A 5 0.56 -23.90 -20.95
CA ASP A 5 0.96 -23.17 -22.17
C ASP A 5 1.27 -21.66 -22.07
N CYS A 6 1.29 -21.08 -20.86
CA CYS A 6 1.61 -19.65 -20.67
C CYS A 6 3.10 -19.36 -20.36
N ALA A 7 3.98 -20.36 -20.44
CA ALA A 7 5.38 -20.23 -20.00
C ALA A 7 6.33 -19.66 -21.08
N ASP A 8 5.96 -19.76 -22.36
CA ASP A 8 6.83 -19.38 -23.49
C ASP A 8 6.41 -18.06 -24.17
N GLY A 9 5.34 -17.40 -23.68
CA GLY A 9 4.77 -16.17 -24.24
C GLY A 9 4.91 -14.94 -23.34
N GLU A 10 4.59 -13.76 -23.88
CA GLU A 10 4.51 -12.52 -23.10
C GLU A 10 3.23 -12.53 -22.23
N ILE A 11 3.39 -12.27 -20.93
CA ILE A 11 2.25 -12.10 -20.01
C ILE A 11 1.85 -10.61 -20.03
N PRO A 12 0.67 -10.25 -20.58
CA PRO A 12 0.24 -8.86 -20.61
C PRO A 12 -0.15 -8.37 -19.21
N ILE A 13 0.44 -7.25 -18.78
CA ILE A 13 0.12 -6.61 -17.50
C ILE A 13 -0.33 -5.16 -17.77
N PRO A 14 -1.55 -4.96 -18.28
CA PRO A 14 -1.98 -3.68 -18.86
C PRO A 14 -2.15 -2.55 -17.84
N ILE A 15 -2.31 -2.87 -16.56
CA ILE A 15 -2.58 -1.89 -15.50
C ILE A 15 -1.32 -1.46 -14.73
N VAL A 16 -0.19 -2.14 -14.93
CA VAL A 16 1.05 -1.88 -14.19
C VAL A 16 2.07 -1.27 -15.16
N THR A 17 2.55 -0.06 -14.87
CA THR A 17 3.61 0.54 -15.67
C THR A 17 4.93 -0.21 -15.48
N GLY A 18 5.82 -0.17 -16.47
CA GLY A 18 7.13 -0.85 -16.37
C GLY A 18 7.96 -0.40 -15.16
N LYS A 19 7.84 0.87 -14.73
CA LYS A 19 8.50 1.40 -13.53
C LYS A 19 7.99 0.74 -12.24
N ILE A 20 6.67 0.52 -12.15
CA ILE A 20 6.05 -0.11 -10.98
C ILE A 20 6.34 -1.61 -10.99
N LEU A 21 6.27 -2.24 -12.16
CA LEU A 21 6.63 -3.65 -12.29
C LEU A 21 8.08 -3.91 -11.88
N ALA A 22 9.03 -3.06 -12.26
CA ALA A 22 10.41 -3.16 -11.81
C ALA A 22 10.53 -3.13 -10.28
N LYS A 23 9.80 -2.24 -9.60
CA LYS A 23 9.77 -2.20 -8.12
C LYS A 23 9.15 -3.45 -7.51
N VAL A 24 8.10 -3.99 -8.12
CA VAL A 24 7.48 -5.25 -7.67
C VAL A 24 8.50 -6.40 -7.79
N LEU A 25 9.25 -6.46 -8.90
CA LEU A 25 10.29 -7.46 -9.09
C LEU A 25 11.43 -7.31 -8.07
N ASP A 26 11.87 -6.09 -7.79
CA ASP A 26 12.88 -5.81 -6.74
C ASP A 26 12.41 -6.36 -5.38
N TYR A 27 11.14 -6.13 -5.04
CA TYR A 27 10.53 -6.66 -3.82
C TYR A 27 10.51 -8.18 -3.78
N CYS A 28 10.06 -8.83 -4.86
CA CYS A 28 10.04 -10.28 -4.97
C CYS A 28 11.43 -10.88 -4.83
N ASN A 29 12.45 -10.33 -5.50
CA ASN A 29 13.83 -10.82 -5.43
C ASN A 29 14.36 -10.76 -3.98
N LYS A 30 14.16 -9.63 -3.30
CA LYS A 30 14.58 -9.48 -1.90
C LYS A 30 13.87 -10.46 -0.96
N HIS A 31 12.59 -10.72 -1.18
CA HIS A 31 11.79 -11.64 -0.37
C HIS A 31 12.13 -13.12 -0.60
N VAL A 32 12.57 -13.49 -1.79
CA VAL A 32 13.07 -14.85 -2.07
C VAL A 32 14.35 -15.10 -1.30
N ASP A 33 15.29 -14.15 -1.27
CA ASP A 33 16.55 -14.27 -0.52
C ASP A 33 16.32 -14.49 0.99
N VAL A 34 15.30 -13.83 1.56
CA VAL A 34 14.96 -13.95 2.99
C VAL A 34 14.28 -15.26 3.33
N LYS A 35 13.51 -15.88 2.41
CA LYS A 35 12.94 -17.22 2.65
C LYS A 35 14.00 -18.32 2.85
N TYR A 36 15.24 -18.09 2.43
CA TYR A 36 16.37 -19.00 2.61
C TYR A 36 17.33 -18.59 3.74
N GLY A 37 17.02 -17.51 4.48
CA GLY A 37 17.77 -17.03 5.65
C GLY A 37 16.86 -16.75 6.85
N GLU A 38 17.41 -16.25 7.96
CA GLU A 38 16.63 -15.77 9.11
C GLU A 38 16.06 -14.36 8.81
N VAL A 39 14.79 -14.13 9.17
CA VAL A 39 14.19 -12.79 9.16
C VAL A 39 14.95 -11.93 10.18
N SER A 40 15.77 -11.00 9.69
CA SER A 40 16.57 -10.09 10.51
C SER A 40 15.92 -8.71 10.60
N THR A 41 16.33 -7.91 11.58
CA THR A 41 15.94 -6.49 11.69
C THR A 41 16.30 -5.69 10.43
N GLU A 42 17.35 -6.09 9.71
CA GLU A 42 17.75 -5.48 8.44
C GLU A 42 16.67 -5.61 7.35
N PHE A 43 15.83 -6.64 7.43
CA PHE A 43 14.73 -6.83 6.49
C PHE A 43 13.58 -5.86 6.75
N GLU A 44 13.21 -5.67 8.02
CA GLU A 44 12.17 -4.70 8.41
C GLU A 44 12.59 -3.27 8.04
N ASP A 45 13.87 -2.92 8.25
CA ASP A 45 14.43 -1.63 7.84
C ASP A 45 14.39 -1.46 6.31
N TRP A 46 14.73 -2.52 5.56
CA TRP A 46 14.64 -2.52 4.11
C TRP A 46 13.20 -2.35 3.62
N GLU A 47 12.22 -3.04 4.21
CA GLU A 47 10.80 -2.87 3.87
C GLU A 47 10.32 -1.45 4.16
N ALA A 48 10.75 -0.87 5.28
CA ALA A 48 10.45 0.51 5.64
C ALA A 48 11.05 1.50 4.61
N ASP A 49 12.26 1.24 4.10
CA ASP A 49 12.87 2.04 3.04
C ASP A 49 12.21 1.82 1.67
N PHE A 50 11.80 0.59 1.36
CA PHE A 50 11.16 0.24 0.10
C PHE A 50 9.86 1.04 -0.13
N VAL A 51 9.06 1.22 0.92
CA VAL A 51 7.80 1.97 0.87
C VAL A 51 7.96 3.49 1.06
N LYS A 52 9.17 4.01 1.24
CA LYS A 52 9.46 5.47 1.24
C LYS A 52 9.46 6.02 -0.19
N VAL A 53 8.29 5.98 -0.81
CA VAL A 53 8.02 6.52 -2.15
C VAL A 53 6.92 7.58 -2.07
N ASP A 54 6.71 8.32 -3.16
CA ASP A 54 5.58 9.25 -3.26
C ASP A 54 4.23 8.50 -3.25
N GLN A 55 3.16 9.20 -2.87
CA GLN A 55 1.83 8.59 -2.71
C GLN A 55 1.31 7.93 -3.99
N ASN A 56 1.59 8.49 -5.17
CA ASN A 56 1.13 7.91 -6.44
C ASN A 56 1.83 6.57 -6.67
N THR A 57 3.16 6.53 -6.50
CA THR A 57 3.91 5.27 -6.58
C THR A 57 3.43 4.25 -5.54
N LEU A 58 3.09 4.69 -4.31
CA LEU A 58 2.56 3.78 -3.27
C LEU A 58 1.21 3.20 -3.66
N PHE A 59 0.29 4.01 -4.20
CA PHE A 59 -1.01 3.53 -4.67
C PHE A 59 -0.89 2.61 -5.88
N ASP A 60 -0.01 2.93 -6.83
CA ASP A 60 0.28 2.05 -7.96
C ASP A 60 0.85 0.70 -7.49
N LEU A 61 1.69 0.69 -6.44
CA LEU A 61 2.19 -0.55 -5.83
C LEU A 61 1.08 -1.36 -5.17
N ILE A 62 0.12 -0.72 -4.50
CA ILE A 62 -1.07 -1.41 -3.92
C ILE A 62 -1.88 -2.08 -5.04
N LEU A 63 -2.16 -1.34 -6.13
CA LEU A 63 -2.92 -1.86 -7.27
C LEU A 63 -2.19 -3.02 -7.95
N ALA A 64 -0.88 -2.87 -8.18
CA ALA A 64 -0.05 -3.91 -8.78
C ALA A 64 0.03 -5.16 -7.88
N ALA A 65 0.21 -4.98 -6.57
CA ALA A 65 0.27 -6.09 -5.61
C ALA A 65 -1.05 -6.85 -5.54
N ASN A 66 -2.18 -6.14 -5.58
CA ASN A 66 -3.51 -6.76 -5.63
C ASN A 66 -3.72 -7.55 -6.93
N PHE A 67 -3.34 -6.99 -8.08
CA PHE A 67 -3.51 -7.64 -9.38
C PHE A 67 -2.62 -8.87 -9.57
N LEU A 68 -1.38 -8.81 -9.09
CA LEU A 68 -0.41 -9.92 -9.16
C LEU A 68 -0.55 -10.89 -7.98
N GLU A 69 -1.56 -10.69 -7.12
CA GLU A 69 -1.84 -11.49 -5.91
C GLU A 69 -0.64 -11.65 -4.95
N ILE A 70 0.17 -10.60 -4.81
CA ILE A 70 1.34 -10.60 -3.92
C ILE A 70 0.91 -10.11 -2.53
N LYS A 71 0.37 -11.03 -1.73
CA LYS A 71 -0.20 -10.73 -0.41
C LYS A 71 0.74 -9.96 0.52
N SER A 72 2.03 -10.33 0.59
CA SER A 72 2.97 -9.66 1.50
C SER A 72 3.21 -8.19 1.13
N LEU A 73 3.32 -7.90 -0.18
CA LEU A 73 3.47 -6.53 -0.68
C LEU A 73 2.20 -5.72 -0.44
N LEU A 74 1.04 -6.34 -0.65
CA LEU A 74 -0.25 -5.70 -0.37
C LEU A 74 -0.39 -5.36 1.12
N ASP A 75 -0.08 -6.30 2.00
CA ASP A 75 -0.11 -6.09 3.45
C ASP A 75 0.85 -4.97 3.88
N LEU A 76 2.09 -4.98 3.36
CA LEU A 76 3.10 -3.95 3.66
C LEU A 76 2.64 -2.55 3.24
N THR A 77 2.17 -2.41 1.99
CA THR A 77 1.73 -1.12 1.45
C THR A 77 0.47 -0.60 2.15
N CYS A 78 -0.51 -1.47 2.44
CA CYS A 78 -1.70 -1.14 3.23
C CYS A 78 -1.33 -0.71 4.65
N LYS A 79 -0.41 -1.41 5.31
CA LYS A 79 0.10 -1.04 6.64
C LYS A 79 0.75 0.34 6.62
N THR A 80 1.53 0.66 5.58
CA THR A 80 2.13 1.99 5.42
C THR A 80 1.06 3.08 5.30
N VAL A 81 0.02 2.88 4.49
CA VAL A 81 -1.09 3.84 4.37
C VAL A 81 -1.84 3.99 5.70
N ALA A 82 -2.12 2.89 6.40
CA ALA A 82 -2.76 2.93 7.71
C ALA A 82 -1.92 3.71 8.74
N ASN A 83 -0.59 3.53 8.73
CA ASN A 83 0.33 4.28 9.59
C ASN A 83 0.34 5.78 9.25
N MET A 84 0.14 6.18 7.99
CA MET A 84 0.02 7.59 7.62
C MET A 84 -1.24 8.25 8.17
N MET A 85 -2.29 7.47 8.48
CA MET A 85 -3.55 7.95 9.05
C MET A 85 -3.58 7.87 10.57
N LYS A 86 -2.80 6.96 11.16
CA LYS A 86 -2.78 6.71 12.60
C LYS A 86 -2.39 7.97 13.38
N GLY A 87 -3.25 8.34 14.33
CA GLY A 87 -3.03 9.48 15.23
C GLY A 87 -3.24 10.85 14.59
N LYS A 88 -3.71 10.92 13.35
CA LYS A 88 -4.07 12.18 12.68
C LYS A 88 -5.55 12.49 12.83
N SER A 89 -5.89 13.78 12.89
CA SER A 89 -7.28 14.21 12.85
C SER A 89 -7.90 13.98 11.46
N PRO A 90 -9.25 13.91 11.34
CA PRO A 90 -9.92 13.85 10.05
C PRO A 90 -9.49 14.95 9.08
N GLU A 91 -9.27 16.17 9.58
CA GLU A 91 -8.80 17.32 8.81
C GLU A 91 -7.37 17.14 8.30
N GLU A 92 -6.48 16.60 9.14
CA GLU A 92 -5.09 16.30 8.75
C GLU A 92 -5.01 15.16 7.72
N ILE A 93 -5.85 14.13 7.87
CA ILE A 93 -5.98 13.05 6.89
C ILE A 93 -6.46 13.61 5.56
N ARG A 94 -7.55 14.40 5.57
CA ARG A 94 -8.07 15.06 4.36
C ARG A 94 -7.00 15.88 3.66
N LYS A 95 -6.22 16.67 4.41
CA LYS A 95 -5.11 17.45 3.86
C LYS A 95 -3.99 16.56 3.30
N THR A 96 -3.62 15.49 4.00
CA THR A 96 -2.54 14.56 3.59
C THR A 96 -2.86 13.87 2.27
N PHE A 97 -4.12 13.47 2.08
CA PHE A 97 -4.58 12.74 0.90
C PHE A 97 -5.29 13.65 -0.13
N ASN A 98 -5.25 14.97 0.08
CA ASN A 98 -5.90 15.96 -0.78
C ASN A 98 -7.39 15.66 -1.03
N ILE A 99 -8.10 15.23 0.01
CA ILE A 99 -9.53 14.90 0.00
C ILE A 99 -10.34 16.16 0.35
N LYS A 100 -11.30 16.51 -0.50
CA LYS A 100 -12.24 17.60 -0.23
C LYS A 100 -13.27 17.15 0.80
N ASN A 101 -13.53 17.97 1.83
CA ASN A 101 -14.66 17.76 2.72
C ASN A 101 -15.97 18.00 1.95
N ASP A 102 -16.80 16.98 1.88
CA ASP A 102 -18.09 16.97 1.20
C ASP A 102 -19.28 17.00 2.16
N PHE A 103 -19.03 16.98 3.47
CA PHE A 103 -20.06 17.16 4.49
C PHE A 103 -20.47 18.63 4.64
N THR A 104 -21.76 18.83 4.92
CA THR A 104 -22.25 20.10 5.47
C THR A 104 -21.79 20.27 6.92
N PRO A 105 -21.75 21.51 7.46
CA PRO A 105 -21.39 21.75 8.85
C PRO A 105 -22.27 20.96 9.84
N GLU A 106 -23.57 20.85 9.54
CA GLU A 106 -24.53 20.13 10.37
C GLU A 106 -24.27 18.61 10.38
N GLU A 107 -23.97 18.01 9.22
CA GLU A 107 -23.62 16.58 9.12
C GLU A 107 -22.30 16.28 9.83
N GLU A 108 -21.29 17.15 9.70
CA GLU A 108 -20.00 16.97 10.37
C GLU A 108 -20.14 17.06 11.90
N GLU A 109 -20.99 17.96 12.40
CA GLU A 109 -21.28 18.07 13.83
C GLU A 109 -22.04 16.84 14.35
N GLU A 110 -23.02 16.32 13.60
CA GLU A 110 -23.74 15.11 13.95
C GLU A 110 -22.81 13.88 13.99
N ILE A 111 -21.97 13.70 12.97
CA ILE A 111 -20.98 12.62 12.92
C ILE A 111 -19.99 12.73 14.09
N ARG A 112 -19.53 13.95 14.42
CA ARG A 112 -18.61 14.18 15.57
C ARG A 112 -19.29 13.86 16.90
N ARG A 113 -20.57 14.18 17.05
CA ARG A 113 -21.37 13.85 18.24
C ARG A 113 -21.57 12.34 18.39
N GLU A 114 -21.89 11.64 17.30
CA GLU A 114 -22.07 10.18 17.31
C GLU A 114 -20.76 9.43 17.60
N ASN A 115 -19.64 9.95 17.09
CA ASN A 115 -18.32 9.36 17.23
C ASN A 115 -17.48 9.99 18.36
N ALA A 116 -18.12 10.66 19.32
CA ALA A 116 -17.43 11.33 20.43
C ALA A 116 -16.47 10.39 21.18
N TRP A 117 -16.83 9.11 21.30
CA TRP A 117 -16.00 8.06 21.93
C TRP A 117 -14.61 7.88 21.30
N ALA A 118 -14.41 8.30 20.04
CA ALA A 118 -13.13 8.20 19.34
C ALA A 118 -12.22 9.42 19.57
N PHE A 119 -12.73 10.46 20.24
CA PHE A 119 -12.04 11.73 20.49
C PHE A 119 -11.79 12.02 21.99
N ASP A 120 -12.29 11.17 22.90
CA ASP A 120 -12.00 11.15 24.34
C ASP A 120 -10.73 10.32 24.66
#